data_AF-A0A9X0A6Q2-F1
#
_entry.id   AF-A0A9X0A6Q2-F1
#
_cell.length_a   1.000
_cell.length_b   1.000
_cell.length_c   1.000
_cell.angle_alpha   90.00
_cell.angle_beta   90.00
_cell.angle_gamma   90.00
#
_symmetry.space_group_name_H-M   'P 1'
#
loop_
_entity.id
_entity.type
_entity.pdbx_description
1 polymer ?
#
loop_
_entity_poly.entity_id
_entity_poly.type
_entity_poly.pdbx_seq_one_letter_code
_entity_poly.pdbx_strand_id
1 'polypeptide(L)'
;MSKRKKTPAWEDFKEKVCKKRTGGKSKEETQNGVDYLTVQRLSASVEGKCQKYSRIGPLTMVPINSEATLQNIKDACKKHFQATNMDCDILAGERGPSYTEASQIKDWKVLHIRFIELNNTVPRSDAPDRRENQIPQSAPCSPSKSVDIRKSITKHAPMPSQIPASLPLSAMLKLGKLITPKTDVVTLTFEEFSVKHRTWLDPFEVRLSLQKEKFASGAFRDAYEAKALSGIPAGKYVLKKFKEDQISSIKDLFGSVENHTRKAVQMNALARNFAKSLELERPKEFGDTFTYTKVYFSKLNEECVTVENFLDGNGVFSKYVNNTGDIYPDGSEVSLKAETFVHYTYVKSEKALMVVDIQGKGYCLSDPEIASAELRDTDGQTILFCSGNLSYSAIERFKDVHMCNKYCALIKLDKE
;
A
#
# COMPACT_ATOMS: atom_id res chain seq x y z
N MET A 1 -1.19 -41.67 -26.10
CA MET A 1 -0.71 -40.38 -25.56
C MET A 1 -1.56 -39.27 -26.14
N SER A 2 -2.55 -38.78 -25.37
CA SER A 2 -3.49 -37.75 -25.84
C SER A 2 -2.90 -36.36 -25.58
N LYS A 3 -2.65 -35.59 -26.64
CA LYS A 3 -2.25 -34.18 -26.54
C LYS A 3 -3.45 -33.39 -25.98
N ARG A 4 -3.39 -33.03 -24.69
CA ARG A 4 -4.34 -32.14 -24.01
C ARG A 4 -4.42 -30.82 -24.78
N LYS A 5 -5.58 -30.51 -25.37
CA LYS A 5 -5.88 -29.21 -25.98
C LYS A 5 -5.81 -28.13 -24.89
N LYS A 6 -4.90 -27.16 -25.03
CA LYS A 6 -4.90 -25.93 -24.22
C LYS A 6 -6.20 -25.17 -24.52
N THR A 7 -6.92 -24.76 -23.47
CA THR A 7 -8.18 -24.01 -23.58
C THR A 7 -7.89 -22.53 -23.83
N PRO A 8 -8.41 -21.91 -24.91
CA PRO A 8 -8.15 -20.51 -25.28
C PRO A 8 -8.48 -19.50 -24.17
N ALA A 9 -9.52 -19.77 -23.37
CA ALA A 9 -9.96 -18.88 -22.29
C ALA A 9 -8.90 -18.61 -21.22
N TRP A 10 -8.01 -19.57 -20.95
CA TRP A 10 -6.92 -19.38 -19.99
C TRP A 10 -5.79 -18.54 -20.56
N GLU A 11 -5.46 -18.70 -21.84
CA GLU A 11 -4.38 -17.94 -22.48
C GLU A 11 -4.74 -16.46 -22.56
N ASP A 12 -5.97 -16.13 -22.97
CA ASP A 12 -6.49 -14.77 -22.97
C ASP A 12 -6.53 -14.16 -21.57
N PHE A 13 -6.92 -14.96 -20.56
CA PHE A 13 -6.94 -14.50 -19.17
C PHE A 13 -5.53 -14.29 -18.63
N LYS A 14 -4.60 -15.21 -18.89
CA LYS A 14 -3.19 -15.11 -18.53
C LYS A 14 -2.58 -13.84 -19.10
N GLU A 15 -2.83 -13.55 -20.38
CA GLU A 15 -2.36 -12.32 -21.02
C GLU A 15 -2.95 -11.07 -20.35
N LYS A 16 -4.25 -11.08 -20.03
CA LYS A 16 -4.91 -10.00 -19.28
C LYS A 16 -4.32 -9.81 -17.89
N VAL A 17 -4.06 -10.89 -17.14
CA VAL A 17 -3.46 -10.83 -15.79
C VAL A 17 -2.04 -10.28 -15.85
N CYS A 18 -1.23 -10.75 -16.80
CA CYS A 18 0.11 -10.24 -17.05
C CYS A 18 0.07 -8.73 -17.35
N LYS A 19 -0.74 -8.29 -18.32
CA LYS A 19 -0.86 -6.88 -18.73
C LYS A 19 -1.40 -5.97 -17.61
N LYS A 20 -2.33 -6.46 -16.78
CA LYS A 20 -2.95 -5.67 -15.71
C LYS A 20 -2.07 -5.52 -14.47
N ARG A 21 -1.12 -6.43 -14.22
CA ARG A 21 -0.20 -6.37 -13.06
C ARG A 21 1.18 -5.75 -13.36
N THR A 22 1.59 -5.70 -14.63
CA THR A 22 2.86 -5.06 -15.03
C THR A 22 2.76 -3.55 -15.23
N GLY A 23 1.56 -2.95 -15.07
CA GLY A 23 1.30 -1.54 -15.38
C GLY A 23 1.43 -1.34 -16.88
N GLY A 24 0.29 -1.38 -17.60
CA GLY A 24 0.22 -1.43 -19.06
C GLY A 24 1.34 -0.68 -19.78
N LYS A 25 2.38 -1.40 -20.21
CA LYS A 25 3.35 -0.94 -21.21
C LYS A 25 3.16 -1.81 -22.44
N SER A 26 2.35 -1.33 -23.38
CA SER A 26 2.61 -1.58 -24.78
C SER A 26 3.94 -0.90 -25.12
N LYS A 27 4.88 -1.66 -25.68
CA LYS A 27 6.07 -1.08 -26.30
C LYS A 27 5.62 -0.33 -27.54
N GLU A 28 5.69 0.99 -27.51
CA GLU A 28 5.91 1.82 -28.69
C GLU A 28 7.03 2.81 -28.35
N GLU A 29 8.06 2.79 -29.19
CA GLU A 29 9.15 3.75 -29.15
C GLU A 29 8.63 5.11 -29.57
N THR A 30 8.79 6.12 -28.73
CA THR A 30 8.90 7.51 -29.20
C THR A 30 9.73 8.32 -28.23
N GLN A 31 10.68 9.05 -28.80
CA GLN A 31 11.65 9.89 -28.11
C GLN A 31 10.95 11.04 -27.36
N ASN A 32 11.40 11.29 -26.12
CA ASN A 32 11.30 12.55 -25.37
C ASN A 32 9.89 13.16 -25.14
N GLY A 33 8.98 12.39 -24.55
CA GLY A 33 7.80 12.92 -23.86
C GLY A 33 7.70 12.31 -22.46
N VAL A 34 7.62 13.12 -21.40
CA VAL A 34 7.32 12.62 -20.05
C VAL A 34 5.80 12.52 -19.96
N ASP A 35 5.22 11.32 -19.98
CA ASP A 35 3.75 11.18 -19.98
C ASP A 35 3.09 11.65 -18.66
N TYR A 36 3.84 11.62 -17.54
CA TYR A 36 3.33 11.93 -16.21
C TYR A 36 4.41 12.55 -15.31
N LEU A 37 4.02 13.51 -14.47
CA LEU A 37 4.86 14.17 -13.48
C LEU A 37 4.49 13.71 -12.08
N THR A 38 5.48 13.34 -11.26
CA THR A 38 5.26 13.11 -9.83
C THR A 38 5.30 14.44 -9.10
N VAL A 39 4.23 14.81 -8.40
CA VAL A 39 4.16 16.08 -7.67
C VAL A 39 3.85 15.87 -6.18
N GLN A 40 4.51 16.66 -5.33
CA GLN A 40 4.19 16.83 -3.91
C GLN A 40 3.52 18.19 -3.71
N ARG A 41 2.25 18.19 -3.30
CA ARG A 41 1.55 19.44 -2.96
C ARG A 41 1.99 19.94 -1.59
N LEU A 42 2.21 21.25 -1.49
CA LEU A 42 2.63 21.99 -0.31
C LEU A 42 1.61 23.08 0.06
N SER A 43 1.66 23.53 1.32
CA SER A 43 0.86 24.65 1.83
C SER A 43 1.20 25.97 1.13
N ALA A 44 0.22 26.88 1.06
CA ALA A 44 0.42 28.21 0.45
C ALA A 44 1.38 29.08 1.28
N SER A 45 1.25 29.01 2.61
CA SER A 45 2.09 29.70 3.60
C SER A 45 3.06 28.74 4.29
N VAL A 46 4.16 29.29 4.80
CA VAL A 46 5.09 28.58 5.68
C VAL A 46 4.55 28.54 7.11
N GLU A 47 4.80 27.45 7.83
CA GLU A 47 4.33 27.27 9.21
C GLU A 47 5.51 26.98 10.16
N GLY A 48 5.34 27.37 11.44
CA GLY A 48 6.24 27.04 12.53
C GLY A 48 7.56 27.82 12.56
N LYS A 49 8.36 27.57 13.62
CA LYS A 49 9.64 28.26 13.87
C LYS A 49 10.71 28.00 12.79
N CYS A 50 10.52 26.98 11.96
CA CYS A 50 11.48 26.56 10.94
C CYS A 50 11.17 27.08 9.52
N GLN A 51 10.15 27.95 9.35
CA GLN A 51 9.75 28.55 8.06
C GLN A 51 9.69 27.54 6.89
N LYS A 52 8.91 26.48 7.07
CA LYS A 52 8.81 25.35 6.13
C LYS A 52 7.39 25.23 5.60
N TYR A 53 7.23 24.87 4.32
CA TYR A 53 5.92 24.50 3.77
C TYR A 53 5.51 23.09 4.23
N SER A 54 4.26 22.94 4.66
CA SER A 54 3.68 21.68 5.11
C SER A 54 3.17 20.86 3.91
N ARG A 55 3.38 19.54 3.89
CA ARG A 55 2.86 18.66 2.83
C ARG A 55 1.34 18.55 2.89
N ILE A 56 0.67 18.66 1.75
CA ILE A 56 -0.77 18.46 1.63
C ILE A 56 -1.04 17.22 0.78
N GLY A 57 -1.36 16.12 1.46
CA GLY A 57 -1.71 14.85 0.81
C GLY A 57 -0.51 14.07 0.26
N PRO A 58 -0.77 12.92 -0.38
CA PRO A 58 0.26 12.03 -0.90
C PRO A 58 0.91 12.56 -2.18
N LEU A 59 2.03 11.96 -2.57
CA LEU A 59 2.62 12.14 -3.91
C LEU A 59 1.59 11.70 -4.97
N THR A 60 1.41 12.54 -5.99
CA THR A 60 0.37 12.36 -7.01
C THR A 60 1.00 12.40 -8.39
N MET A 61 0.54 11.52 -9.30
CA MET A 61 0.97 11.51 -10.70
C MET A 61 0.03 12.41 -11.52
N VAL A 62 0.58 13.45 -12.13
CA VAL A 62 -0.14 14.41 -12.97
C VAL A 62 0.20 14.14 -14.44
N PRO A 63 -0.76 13.77 -15.30
CA PRO A 63 -0.50 13.57 -16.73
C PRO A 63 -0.12 14.89 -17.40
N ILE A 64 0.94 14.86 -18.22
CA ILE A 64 1.36 16.00 -19.05
C ILE A 64 1.46 15.54 -20.51
N ASN A 65 0.50 15.96 -21.32
CA ASN A 65 0.41 15.55 -22.73
C ASN A 65 1.17 16.54 -23.65
N SER A 66 2.24 17.16 -23.14
CA SER A 66 3.01 18.20 -23.83
C SER A 66 4.44 18.30 -23.29
N GLU A 67 5.30 19.08 -23.96
CA GLU A 67 6.67 19.33 -23.51
C GLU A 67 6.70 19.91 -22.09
N ALA A 68 7.67 19.49 -21.28
CA ALA A 68 7.77 19.82 -19.84
C ALA A 68 8.28 21.26 -19.58
N THR A 69 7.62 22.25 -20.17
CA THR A 69 7.84 23.67 -19.86
C THR A 69 7.19 24.03 -18.51
N LEU A 70 7.72 25.05 -17.83
CA LEU A 70 7.19 25.48 -16.53
C LEU A 70 5.69 25.82 -16.60
N GLN A 71 5.26 26.44 -17.71
CA GLN A 71 3.86 26.79 -17.93
C GLN A 71 2.98 25.55 -18.13
N ASN A 72 3.43 24.60 -18.94
CA ASN A 72 2.69 23.36 -19.17
C ASN A 72 2.54 22.53 -17.88
N ILE A 73 3.57 22.51 -17.03
CA ILE A 73 3.50 21.86 -15.71
C ILE A 73 2.46 22.54 -14.82
N LYS A 74 2.48 23.89 -14.76
CA LYS A 74 1.51 24.67 -13.99
C LYS A 74 0.08 24.40 -14.46
N ASP A 75 -0.15 24.41 -15.77
CA ASP A 75 -1.47 24.21 -16.36
C ASP A 75 -1.98 22.78 -16.16
N ALA A 76 -1.11 21.78 -16.32
CA ALA A 76 -1.42 20.38 -16.03
C ALA A 76 -1.79 20.18 -14.55
N CYS A 77 -1.05 20.80 -13.62
CA CYS A 77 -1.35 20.74 -12.20
C CYS A 77 -2.66 21.45 -11.85
N LYS A 78 -2.90 22.67 -12.36
CA LYS A 78 -4.16 23.41 -12.15
C LYS A 78 -5.36 22.60 -12.64
N LYS A 79 -5.26 21.99 -13.83
CA LYS A 79 -6.29 21.13 -14.39
C LYS A 79 -6.54 19.89 -13.55
N HIS A 80 -5.47 19.20 -13.15
CA HIS A 80 -5.56 17.94 -12.38
C HIS A 80 -6.17 18.15 -10.99
N PHE A 81 -5.79 19.20 -10.28
CA PHE A 81 -6.27 19.49 -8.93
C PHE A 81 -7.51 20.40 -8.90
N GLN A 82 -8.11 20.70 -10.06
CA GLN A 82 -9.28 21.57 -10.18
C GLN A 82 -9.06 22.97 -9.56
N ALA A 83 -7.82 23.47 -9.63
CA ALA A 83 -7.38 24.74 -9.05
C ALA A 83 -7.26 25.84 -10.13
N THR A 84 -8.23 25.94 -11.03
CA THR A 84 -8.19 26.85 -12.19
C THR A 84 -8.17 28.33 -11.81
N ASN A 85 -8.65 28.68 -10.61
CA ASN A 85 -8.76 30.06 -10.11
C ASN A 85 -7.59 30.48 -9.21
N MET A 86 -6.57 29.64 -9.08
CA MET A 86 -5.40 29.87 -8.24
C MET A 86 -4.13 29.85 -9.09
N ASP A 87 -3.09 30.55 -8.66
CA ASP A 87 -1.79 30.43 -9.30
C ASP A 87 -1.05 29.19 -8.82
N CYS A 88 -0.29 28.55 -9.70
CA CYS A 88 0.49 27.36 -9.39
C CYS A 88 1.96 27.74 -9.38
N ASP A 89 2.60 27.57 -8.24
CA ASP A 89 4.00 27.89 -8.02
C ASP A 89 4.79 26.59 -7.79
N ILE A 90 5.98 26.48 -8.39
CA ILE A 90 6.81 25.28 -8.38
C ILE A 90 8.07 25.60 -7.60
N LEU A 91 8.38 24.80 -6.58
CA LEU A 91 9.42 25.08 -5.59
C LEU A 91 10.59 24.08 -5.70
N ALA A 92 11.79 24.53 -5.35
CA ALA A 92 12.98 23.68 -5.27
C ALA A 92 12.97 22.69 -4.09
N GLY A 93 11.92 22.72 -3.26
CA GLY A 93 11.74 21.84 -2.12
C GLY A 93 10.87 22.48 -1.04
N GLU A 94 10.72 21.82 0.10
CA GLU A 94 9.88 22.29 1.23
C GLU A 94 10.41 23.55 1.92
N ARG A 95 11.66 23.94 1.62
CA ARG A 95 12.31 25.19 2.03
C ARG A 95 12.93 25.94 0.84
N GLY A 96 12.65 25.46 -0.37
CA GLY A 96 13.28 25.97 -1.59
C GLY A 96 12.55 27.20 -2.13
N PRO A 97 13.27 28.07 -2.87
CA PRO A 97 12.62 29.15 -3.61
C PRO A 97 11.75 28.63 -4.75
N SER A 98 10.93 29.51 -5.32
CA SER A 98 10.18 29.28 -6.55
C SER A 98 11.13 29.18 -7.74
N TYR A 99 10.86 28.22 -8.62
CA TYR A 99 11.48 28.14 -9.94
C TYR A 99 10.87 29.17 -10.88
N THR A 100 11.74 29.90 -11.57
CA THR A 100 11.35 30.88 -12.60
C THR A 100 11.50 30.30 -14.01
N GLU A 101 12.36 29.28 -14.17
CA GLU A 101 12.61 28.62 -15.44
C GLU A 101 12.71 27.10 -15.29
N ALA A 102 12.32 26.33 -16.30
CA ALA A 102 12.40 24.87 -16.29
C ALA A 102 13.86 24.35 -16.24
N SER A 103 14.82 25.13 -16.75
CA SER A 103 16.26 24.83 -16.72
C SER A 103 16.84 24.72 -15.30
N GLN A 104 16.18 25.34 -14.30
CA GLN A 104 16.61 25.34 -12.91
C GLN A 104 16.27 24.02 -12.18
N ILE A 105 15.39 23.21 -12.77
CA ILE A 105 14.94 21.95 -12.20
C ILE A 105 16.00 20.89 -12.47
N LYS A 106 16.81 20.59 -11.45
CA LYS A 106 17.87 19.56 -11.51
C LYS A 106 17.33 18.16 -11.18
N ASP A 107 16.23 18.08 -10.44
CA ASP A 107 15.59 16.83 -10.06
C ASP A 107 14.13 16.80 -10.52
N TRP A 108 13.87 15.99 -11.54
CA TRP A 108 12.55 15.78 -12.11
C TRP A 108 11.78 14.63 -11.46
N LYS A 109 12.36 13.95 -10.46
CA LYS A 109 11.72 12.79 -9.82
C LYS A 109 10.49 13.19 -9.02
N VAL A 110 10.52 14.34 -8.33
CA VAL A 110 9.40 14.90 -7.58
C VAL A 110 9.42 16.43 -7.66
N LEU A 111 8.37 17.01 -8.22
CA LEU A 111 8.18 18.46 -8.23
C LEU A 111 7.36 18.89 -7.02
N HIS A 112 7.83 19.90 -6.31
CA HIS A 112 7.07 20.49 -5.21
C HIS A 112 6.21 21.63 -5.75
N ILE A 113 4.90 21.57 -5.53
CA ILE A 113 3.97 22.60 -6.01
C ILE A 113 3.14 23.17 -4.87
N ARG A 114 2.80 24.44 -4.96
CA ARG A 114 1.78 25.07 -4.11
C ARG A 114 0.82 25.87 -4.97
N PHE A 115 -0.40 26.05 -4.45
CA PHE A 115 -1.34 26.94 -5.08
C PHE A 115 -1.55 28.18 -4.23
N ILE A 116 -1.52 29.35 -4.87
CA ILE A 116 -1.58 30.66 -4.21
C ILE A 116 -2.78 31.43 -4.78
N GLU A 117 -3.46 32.20 -3.95
CA GLU A 117 -4.52 33.10 -4.42
C GLU A 117 -3.91 34.23 -5.27
N LEU A 118 -4.55 34.54 -6.40
CA LEU A 118 -4.15 35.63 -7.31
C LEU A 118 -4.43 36.99 -6.64
N ASN A 119 -3.54 37.42 -5.75
CA ASN A 119 -3.54 38.79 -5.27
C ASN A 119 -2.78 39.65 -6.29
N ASN A 120 -3.52 40.46 -7.05
CA ASN A 120 -2.94 41.58 -7.79
C ASN A 120 -2.24 42.51 -6.77
N THR A 121 -0.92 42.49 -6.69
CA THR A 121 -0.02 43.64 -6.43
C THR A 121 1.44 43.20 -6.24
N VAL A 122 2.35 43.97 -6.83
CA VAL A 122 3.83 43.91 -6.75
C VAL A 122 4.29 45.37 -6.55
N PRO A 123 5.48 45.73 -6.03
CA PRO A 123 6.28 45.26 -4.88
C PRO A 123 6.75 46.43 -3.96
N ARG A 124 7.51 46.14 -2.87
CA ARG A 124 8.71 46.87 -2.33
C ARG A 124 9.07 46.30 -0.94
N SER A 125 10.21 45.63 -0.78
CA SER A 125 11.58 46.11 -0.48
C SER A 125 11.86 46.42 0.99
N ASP A 126 12.99 45.85 1.43
CA ASP A 126 13.88 46.23 2.54
C ASP A 126 13.66 45.67 3.96
N ALA A 127 14.70 44.96 4.40
CA ALA A 127 15.01 44.48 5.75
C ALA A 127 15.68 45.62 6.58
N PRO A 128 16.38 45.34 7.71
CA PRO A 128 16.14 44.44 8.84
C PRO A 128 16.07 45.22 10.17
N ASP A 129 15.69 44.61 11.31
CA ASP A 129 16.27 45.06 12.58
C ASP A 129 16.42 43.97 13.64
N ARG A 130 17.57 44.06 14.31
CA ARG A 130 18.08 43.27 15.42
C ARG A 130 17.38 43.70 16.71
N ARG A 131 17.29 42.80 17.70
CA ARG A 131 17.64 43.10 19.10
C ARG A 131 17.69 41.84 19.96
N GLU A 132 18.84 41.70 20.61
CA GLU A 132 19.18 40.75 21.66
C GLU A 132 18.56 41.12 23.02
N ASN A 133 18.64 40.15 23.94
CA ASN A 133 18.68 40.27 25.41
C ASN A 133 17.33 40.52 26.09
N GLN A 134 16.96 39.92 27.22
CA GLN A 134 17.74 39.35 28.32
C GLN A 134 16.85 38.44 29.22
N ILE A 135 17.48 37.49 29.91
CA ILE A 135 16.97 36.62 30.98
C ILE A 135 16.77 37.47 32.27
N PRO A 136 15.89 37.08 33.21
CA PRO A 136 16.44 36.57 34.49
C PRO A 136 15.77 35.28 35.02
N GLN A 137 16.62 34.39 35.52
CA GLN A 137 16.31 33.24 36.36
C GLN A 137 15.98 33.70 37.80
N SER A 138 15.09 32.97 38.49
CA SER A 138 15.24 32.74 39.93
C SER A 138 14.58 31.42 40.37
N ALA A 139 15.46 30.47 40.72
CA ALA A 139 15.51 29.58 41.90
C ALA A 139 14.32 28.68 42.33
N PRO A 140 14.61 27.56 43.04
CA PRO A 140 13.91 26.28 42.89
C PRO A 140 13.12 25.84 44.13
N CYS A 141 12.19 24.90 43.95
CA CYS A 141 11.79 24.01 45.04
C CYS A 141 11.19 22.69 44.52
N SER A 142 11.79 21.57 44.91
CA SER A 142 11.19 20.22 45.01
C SER A 142 11.22 19.89 46.52
N PRO A 143 10.38 19.01 47.10
CA PRO A 143 10.05 17.65 46.63
C PRO A 143 8.56 17.25 46.85
N SER A 144 8.03 16.15 46.32
CA SER A 144 8.08 14.84 47.00
C SER A 144 7.30 13.79 46.22
N LYS A 145 7.77 12.54 46.31
CA LYS A 145 7.11 11.32 45.84
C LYS A 145 5.85 11.05 46.67
N SER A 146 4.76 10.67 46.00
CA SER A 146 3.73 9.82 46.58
C SER A 146 3.23 8.86 45.50
N VAL A 147 3.57 7.59 45.72
CA VAL A 147 2.96 6.44 45.06
C VAL A 147 1.52 6.38 45.53
N ASP A 148 0.56 6.33 44.60
CA ASP A 148 -0.80 5.91 44.93
C ASP A 148 -1.35 4.96 43.88
N ILE A 149 -1.53 3.73 44.35
CA ILE A 149 -2.24 2.63 43.73
C ILE A 149 -3.70 3.06 43.58
N ARG A 150 -4.21 3.17 42.34
CA ARG A 150 -5.66 3.20 42.11
C ARG A 150 -6.11 2.17 41.09
N LYS A 151 -6.96 1.31 41.63
CA LYS A 151 -7.72 0.20 41.07
C LYS A 151 -8.36 0.55 39.72
N SER A 152 -8.31 -0.43 38.82
CA SER A 152 -9.13 -0.55 37.61
C SER A 152 -10.60 -0.27 37.93
N ILE A 153 -11.10 0.87 37.50
CA ILE A 153 -12.53 1.19 37.44
C ILE A 153 -12.98 0.98 36.00
N THR A 154 -14.05 0.21 35.87
CA THR A 154 -14.81 -0.09 34.66
C THR A 154 -15.03 1.16 33.79
N LYS A 155 -14.73 1.05 32.49
CA LYS A 155 -14.95 2.10 31.49
C LYS A 155 -16.45 2.31 31.26
N HIS A 156 -17.10 3.12 32.10
CA HIS A 156 -18.34 3.79 31.72
C HIS A 156 -18.00 4.93 30.74
N ALA A 157 -18.85 5.12 29.73
CA ALA A 157 -18.72 6.24 28.80
C ALA A 157 -18.65 7.56 29.58
N PRO A 158 -17.75 8.50 29.23
CA PRO A 158 -17.68 9.78 29.92
C PRO A 158 -19.03 10.49 29.76
N MET A 159 -19.60 10.93 30.87
CA MET A 159 -20.78 11.79 30.90
C MET A 159 -20.53 13.02 30.00
N PRO A 160 -21.52 13.46 29.22
CA PRO A 160 -21.34 14.65 28.38
C PRO A 160 -21.00 15.86 29.25
N SER A 161 -19.97 16.61 28.84
CA SER A 161 -19.60 17.88 29.44
C SER A 161 -20.82 18.80 29.54
N GLN A 162 -21.12 19.30 30.74
CA GLN A 162 -22.18 20.31 30.95
C GLN A 162 -21.79 21.69 30.40
N ILE A 163 -20.51 21.90 30.05
CA ILE A 163 -20.03 23.12 29.42
C ILE A 163 -20.14 22.97 27.89
N PRO A 164 -20.84 23.86 27.19
CA PRO A 164 -20.96 23.82 25.74
C PRO A 164 -19.60 24.09 25.07
N ALA A 165 -19.31 23.38 23.98
CA ALA A 165 -18.10 23.59 23.21
C ALA A 165 -18.13 24.96 22.50
N SER A 166 -17.06 25.74 22.63
CA SER A 166 -16.90 26.96 21.83
C SER A 166 -16.66 26.59 20.37
N LEU A 167 -17.56 26.97 19.47
CA LEU A 167 -17.47 26.68 18.04
C LEU A 167 -17.22 27.98 17.25
N PRO A 168 -16.21 28.04 16.36
CA PRO A 168 -16.03 29.18 15.46
C PRO A 168 -17.18 29.24 14.45
N LEU A 169 -17.52 30.44 13.98
CA LEU A 169 -18.59 30.66 13.00
C LEU A 169 -18.46 29.75 11.76
N SER A 170 -17.24 29.51 11.28
CA SER A 170 -16.97 28.60 10.16
C SER A 170 -17.35 27.14 10.44
N ALA A 171 -17.22 26.67 11.68
CA ALA A 171 -17.69 25.34 12.10
C ALA A 171 -19.22 25.32 12.23
N MET A 172 -19.82 26.39 12.78
CA MET A 172 -21.28 26.52 12.89
C MET A 172 -21.96 26.49 11.52
N LEU A 173 -21.42 27.21 10.53
CA LEU A 173 -21.93 27.18 9.15
C LEU A 173 -21.74 25.80 8.49
N LYS A 174 -20.69 25.05 8.84
CA LYS A 174 -20.52 23.67 8.39
C LYS A 174 -21.56 22.72 8.98
N LEU A 175 -22.01 22.94 10.22
CA LEU A 175 -23.09 22.16 10.84
C LEU A 175 -24.44 22.38 10.15
N GLY A 176 -24.63 23.49 9.44
CA GLY A 176 -25.82 23.74 8.61
C GLY A 176 -25.88 22.89 7.33
N LYS A 177 -24.79 22.19 6.97
CA LYS A 177 -24.75 21.21 5.88
C LYS A 177 -24.95 19.80 6.45
N LEU A 178 -25.62 18.92 5.70
CA LEU A 178 -25.74 17.51 6.08
C LEU A 178 -24.35 16.89 6.25
N ILE A 179 -24.03 16.45 7.47
CA ILE A 179 -22.81 15.70 7.76
C ILE A 179 -23.12 14.22 7.58
N THR A 180 -22.79 13.68 6.40
CA THR A 180 -23.00 12.26 6.10
C THR A 180 -21.96 11.40 6.84
N PRO A 181 -22.38 10.37 7.60
CA PRO A 181 -21.46 9.42 8.20
C PRO A 181 -20.61 8.72 7.14
N LYS A 182 -19.28 8.80 7.27
CA LYS A 182 -18.31 8.21 6.35
C LYS A 182 -18.01 6.73 6.61
N THR A 183 -18.51 6.23 7.74
CA THR A 183 -18.26 4.87 8.21
C THR A 183 -19.56 4.18 8.57
N ASP A 184 -19.61 2.88 8.32
CA ASP A 184 -20.66 1.98 8.80
C ASP A 184 -20.10 1.04 9.87
N VAL A 185 -20.96 0.54 10.74
CA VAL A 185 -20.61 -0.54 11.67
C VAL A 185 -21.11 -1.84 11.07
N VAL A 186 -20.19 -2.78 10.84
CA VAL A 186 -20.49 -4.10 10.26
C VAL A 186 -20.14 -5.20 11.25
N THR A 187 -20.98 -6.23 11.29
CA THR A 187 -20.71 -7.49 11.99
C THR A 187 -20.42 -8.55 10.94
N LEU A 188 -19.28 -9.21 11.05
CA LEU A 188 -18.74 -10.14 10.07
C LEU A 188 -18.38 -11.47 10.75
N THR A 189 -18.58 -12.56 10.04
CA THR A 189 -18.11 -13.88 10.47
C THR A 189 -16.77 -14.16 9.82
N PHE A 190 -15.71 -14.19 10.61
CA PHE A 190 -14.36 -14.45 10.12
C PHE A 190 -14.07 -15.94 10.14
N GLU A 191 -13.46 -16.40 9.05
CA GLU A 191 -12.92 -17.74 8.92
C GLU A 191 -11.43 -17.67 8.59
N GLU A 192 -10.65 -18.58 9.17
CA GLU A 192 -9.21 -18.67 8.95
C GLU A 192 -8.78 -20.10 8.62
N PHE A 193 -7.69 -20.21 7.85
CA PHE A 193 -7.15 -21.50 7.44
C PHE A 193 -5.87 -21.85 8.22
N SER A 194 -5.82 -23.07 8.76
CA SER A 194 -4.66 -23.62 9.45
C SER A 194 -3.83 -24.49 8.51
N VAL A 195 -2.61 -24.03 8.18
CA VAL A 195 -1.65 -24.83 7.40
C VAL A 195 -1.23 -26.10 8.16
N LYS A 196 -1.07 -26.01 9.49
CA LYS A 196 -0.67 -27.13 10.35
C LYS A 196 -1.68 -28.28 10.29
N HIS A 197 -2.97 -27.96 10.37
CA HIS A 197 -4.04 -28.96 10.37
C HIS A 197 -4.60 -29.23 8.97
N ARG A 198 -4.27 -28.38 7.99
CA ARG A 198 -4.82 -28.37 6.62
C ARG A 198 -6.35 -28.24 6.61
N THR A 199 -6.89 -27.46 7.54
CA THR A 199 -8.32 -27.27 7.74
C THR A 199 -8.68 -25.82 7.97
N TRP A 200 -9.92 -25.47 7.64
CA TRP A 200 -10.54 -24.24 8.11
C TRP A 200 -10.89 -24.38 9.58
N LEU A 201 -10.62 -23.34 10.37
CA LEU A 201 -10.96 -23.29 11.79
C LEU A 201 -12.39 -22.80 11.97
N ASP A 202 -12.93 -23.02 13.18
CA ASP A 202 -14.27 -22.58 13.51
C ASP A 202 -14.44 -21.07 13.30
N PRO A 203 -15.54 -20.64 12.67
CA PRO A 203 -15.81 -19.24 12.44
C PRO A 203 -16.03 -18.48 13.75
N PHE A 204 -15.69 -17.19 13.76
CA PHE A 204 -15.93 -16.31 14.91
C PHE A 204 -16.42 -14.93 14.48
N GLU A 205 -17.23 -14.30 15.33
CA GLU A 205 -17.84 -13.00 15.03
C GLU A 205 -16.88 -11.84 15.32
N VAL A 206 -16.86 -10.87 14.41
CA VAL A 206 -16.04 -9.66 14.48
C VAL A 206 -16.88 -8.45 14.15
N ARG A 207 -16.73 -7.38 14.94
CA ARG A 207 -17.36 -6.08 14.65
C ARG A 207 -16.33 -5.07 14.22
N LEU A 208 -16.56 -4.41 13.08
CA LEU A 208 -15.68 -3.41 12.50
C LEU A 208 -16.42 -2.09 12.26
N SER A 209 -15.72 -0.97 12.40
CA SER A 209 -16.09 0.29 11.76
C SER A 209 -15.41 0.35 10.40
N LEU A 210 -16.19 0.37 9.32
CA LEU A 210 -15.75 0.26 7.94
C LEU A 210 -15.96 1.59 7.20
N GLN A 211 -14.93 2.10 6.51
CA GLN A 211 -15.06 3.27 5.65
C GLN A 211 -15.90 2.94 4.40
N LYS A 212 -16.79 3.87 4.01
CA LYS A 212 -17.61 3.75 2.79
C LYS A 212 -16.80 3.90 1.51
N GLU A 213 -15.79 4.75 1.56
CA GLU A 213 -14.91 5.01 0.42
C GLU A 213 -13.69 4.09 0.45
N LYS A 214 -13.32 3.58 -0.71
CA LYS A 214 -12.04 2.87 -0.88
C LYS A 214 -10.88 3.85 -0.76
N PHE A 215 -9.81 3.44 -0.11
CA PHE A 215 -8.58 4.24 -0.02
C PHE A 215 -7.54 3.82 -1.07
N ALA A 216 -7.66 2.60 -1.61
CA ALA A 216 -6.78 2.06 -2.65
C ALA A 216 -7.54 1.10 -3.57
N SER A 217 -7.00 0.92 -4.78
CA SER A 217 -7.53 0.00 -5.78
C SER A 217 -6.38 -0.73 -6.45
N GLY A 218 -6.46 -2.06 -6.52
CA GLY A 218 -5.53 -2.90 -7.27
C GLY A 218 -6.12 -3.34 -8.60
N ALA A 219 -5.45 -4.27 -9.29
CA ALA A 219 -5.94 -4.82 -10.55
C ALA A 219 -7.32 -5.51 -10.39
N PHE A 220 -7.49 -6.30 -9.33
CA PHE A 220 -8.67 -7.16 -9.13
C PHE A 220 -9.60 -6.74 -8.00
N ARG A 221 -9.10 -5.95 -7.05
CA ARG A 221 -9.79 -5.67 -5.80
C ARG A 221 -9.71 -4.20 -5.40
N ASP A 222 -10.76 -3.72 -4.75
CA ASP A 222 -10.79 -2.44 -4.05
C ASP A 222 -10.57 -2.65 -2.56
N ALA A 223 -9.87 -1.72 -1.91
CA ALA A 223 -9.47 -1.80 -0.51
C ALA A 223 -10.11 -0.69 0.32
N TYR A 224 -10.72 -1.07 1.43
CA TYR A 224 -11.46 -0.21 2.35
C TYR A 224 -10.81 -0.27 3.73
N GLU A 225 -10.59 0.88 4.34
CA GLU A 225 -10.04 0.93 5.70
C GLU A 225 -11.13 0.54 6.70
N ALA A 226 -10.76 -0.30 7.66
CA ALA A 226 -11.61 -0.72 8.75
C ALA A 226 -10.88 -0.56 10.09
N LYS A 227 -11.63 -0.46 11.18
CA LYS A 227 -11.11 -0.43 12.55
C LYS A 227 -11.84 -1.47 13.39
N ALA A 228 -11.10 -2.28 14.13
CA ALA A 228 -11.68 -3.26 15.04
C ALA A 228 -12.46 -2.59 16.18
N LEU A 229 -13.68 -3.05 16.41
CA LEU A 229 -14.52 -2.69 17.54
C LEU A 229 -14.57 -3.82 18.58
N SER A 230 -14.72 -5.07 18.14
CA SER A 230 -14.68 -6.27 18.99
C SER A 230 -14.39 -7.54 18.17
N GLY A 231 -14.00 -8.64 18.85
CA GLY A 231 -13.77 -9.96 18.24
C GLY A 231 -12.35 -10.22 17.74
N ILE A 232 -11.56 -9.16 17.50
CA ILE A 232 -10.14 -9.23 17.10
C ILE A 232 -9.32 -8.16 17.84
N PRO A 233 -7.97 -8.26 17.84
CA PRO A 233 -7.11 -7.25 18.44
C PRO A 233 -7.42 -5.84 17.92
N ALA A 234 -7.39 -4.86 18.81
CA ALA A 234 -7.59 -3.46 18.46
C ALA A 234 -6.54 -3.00 17.44
N GLY A 235 -6.98 -2.28 16.41
CA GLY A 235 -6.11 -1.82 15.33
C GLY A 235 -6.86 -1.48 14.06
N LYS A 236 -6.10 -1.07 13.05
CA LYS A 236 -6.59 -0.86 11.69
C LYS A 236 -6.51 -2.14 10.87
N TYR A 237 -7.48 -2.31 10.00
CA TYR A 237 -7.63 -3.45 9.10
C TYR A 237 -7.97 -2.94 7.70
N VAL A 238 -7.81 -3.82 6.71
CA VAL A 238 -8.19 -3.58 5.33
C VAL A 238 -9.17 -4.66 4.92
N LEU A 239 -10.36 -4.24 4.50
CA LEU A 239 -11.34 -5.10 3.84
C LEU A 239 -11.15 -4.96 2.32
N LYS A 240 -11.02 -6.08 1.61
CA LYS A 240 -10.84 -6.10 0.16
C LYS A 240 -12.02 -6.78 -0.52
N LYS A 241 -12.58 -6.11 -1.53
CA LYS A 241 -13.68 -6.58 -2.37
C LYS A 241 -13.20 -6.83 -3.79
N PHE A 242 -13.68 -7.88 -4.45
CA PHE A 242 -13.47 -8.04 -5.89
C PHE A 242 -14.23 -6.98 -6.68
N LYS A 243 -13.64 -6.50 -7.77
CA LYS A 243 -14.33 -5.61 -8.70
C LYS A 243 -15.38 -6.39 -9.49
N GLU A 244 -16.50 -5.73 -9.78
CA GLU A 244 -17.64 -6.31 -10.52
C GLU A 244 -17.20 -6.95 -11.84
N ASP A 245 -16.31 -6.27 -12.58
CA ASP A 245 -15.79 -6.69 -13.89
C ASP A 245 -14.84 -7.91 -13.83
N GLN A 246 -14.51 -8.40 -12.62
CA GLN A 246 -13.70 -9.61 -12.41
C GLN A 246 -14.53 -10.81 -11.95
N ILE A 247 -15.81 -10.62 -11.59
CA ILE A 247 -16.63 -11.69 -10.99
C ILE A 247 -16.89 -12.83 -11.97
N SER A 248 -17.20 -12.52 -13.24
CA SER A 248 -17.49 -13.54 -14.27
C SER A 248 -16.29 -14.44 -14.52
N SER A 249 -15.11 -13.85 -14.77
CA SER A 249 -13.88 -14.61 -15.02
C SER A 249 -13.46 -15.48 -13.83
N ILE A 250 -13.67 -15.00 -12.60
CA ILE A 250 -13.43 -15.80 -11.39
C ILE A 250 -14.38 -17.01 -11.35
N LYS A 251 -15.67 -16.83 -11.63
CA LYS A 251 -16.64 -17.94 -11.64
C LYS A 251 -16.28 -18.96 -12.72
N ASP A 252 -15.89 -18.52 -13.90
CA ASP A 252 -15.53 -19.43 -15.01
C ASP A 252 -14.30 -20.29 -14.68
N LEU A 253 -13.31 -19.73 -13.98
CA LEU A 253 -12.04 -20.41 -13.69
C LEU A 253 -12.04 -21.21 -12.38
N PHE A 254 -12.84 -20.80 -11.40
CA PHE A 254 -12.82 -21.35 -10.03
C PHE A 254 -14.18 -21.92 -9.58
N GLY A 255 -15.19 -21.87 -10.44
CA GLY A 255 -16.57 -22.31 -10.18
C GLY A 255 -17.37 -21.31 -9.34
N SER A 256 -16.77 -20.68 -8.34
CA SER A 256 -17.41 -19.65 -7.51
C SER A 256 -16.40 -18.62 -7.00
N VAL A 257 -16.91 -17.43 -6.68
CA VAL A 257 -16.10 -16.38 -6.02
C VAL A 257 -15.66 -16.86 -4.62
N GLU A 258 -16.50 -17.62 -3.93
CA GLU A 258 -16.16 -18.20 -2.62
C GLU A 258 -14.95 -19.13 -2.72
N ASN A 259 -14.94 -20.07 -3.67
CA ASN A 259 -13.82 -20.98 -3.88
C ASN A 259 -12.52 -20.21 -4.15
N HIS A 260 -12.55 -19.22 -5.03
CA HIS A 260 -11.38 -18.39 -5.32
C HIS A 260 -10.92 -17.59 -4.09
N THR A 261 -11.85 -17.01 -3.32
CA THR A 261 -11.52 -16.22 -2.12
C THR A 261 -10.91 -17.10 -1.04
N ARG A 262 -11.47 -18.30 -0.83
CA ARG A 262 -10.93 -19.30 0.09
C ARG A 262 -9.53 -19.76 -0.32
N LYS A 263 -9.30 -20.02 -1.61
CA LYS A 263 -7.95 -20.31 -2.15
C LYS A 263 -6.97 -19.16 -1.89
N ALA A 264 -7.41 -17.89 -1.98
CA ALA A 264 -6.56 -16.74 -1.69
C ALA A 264 -6.12 -16.69 -0.21
N VAL A 265 -7.03 -17.01 0.73
CA VAL A 265 -6.70 -17.12 2.16
C VAL A 265 -5.73 -18.27 2.42
N GLN A 266 -5.95 -19.44 1.80
CA GLN A 266 -5.06 -20.60 1.90
C GLN A 266 -3.66 -20.28 1.36
N MET A 267 -3.58 -19.62 0.21
CA MET A 267 -2.33 -19.17 -0.40
C MET A 267 -1.58 -18.19 0.50
N ASN A 268 -2.27 -17.19 1.08
CA ASN A 268 -1.67 -16.29 2.06
C ASN A 268 -1.14 -17.06 3.29
N ALA A 269 -1.91 -18.01 3.82
CA ALA A 269 -1.49 -18.82 4.96
C ALA A 269 -0.21 -19.63 4.65
N LEU A 270 -0.08 -20.16 3.43
CA LEU A 270 1.14 -20.84 2.98
C LEU A 270 2.34 -19.88 2.85
N ALA A 271 2.16 -18.71 2.24
CA ALA A 271 3.21 -17.68 2.15
C ALA A 271 3.68 -17.23 3.54
N ARG A 272 2.75 -17.05 4.50
CA ARG A 272 3.06 -16.79 5.91
C ARG A 272 3.88 -17.90 6.54
N ASN A 273 3.56 -19.16 6.24
CA ASN A 273 4.30 -20.31 6.77
C ASN A 273 5.75 -20.34 6.24
N PHE A 274 5.95 -20.03 4.95
CA PHE A 274 7.31 -19.90 4.40
C PHE A 274 8.09 -18.76 5.03
N ALA A 275 7.48 -17.58 5.18
CA ALA A 275 8.11 -16.44 5.84
C ALA A 275 8.53 -16.78 7.28
N LYS A 276 7.65 -17.47 8.03
CA LYS A 276 7.98 -17.93 9.39
C LYS A 276 9.09 -18.98 9.40
N SER A 277 9.13 -19.86 8.40
CA SER A 277 10.20 -20.86 8.27
C SER A 277 11.56 -20.18 8.03
N LEU A 278 11.62 -19.20 7.12
CA LEU A 278 12.83 -18.41 6.90
C LEU A 278 13.26 -17.65 8.16
N GLU A 279 12.31 -17.08 8.91
CA GLU A 279 12.59 -16.39 10.18
C GLU A 279 13.25 -17.31 11.21
N LEU A 280 12.85 -18.59 11.26
CA LEU A 280 13.42 -19.57 12.19
C LEU A 280 14.75 -20.15 11.71
N GLU A 281 14.93 -20.28 10.40
CA GLU A 281 16.10 -20.95 9.78
C GLU A 281 17.26 -20.00 9.48
N ARG A 282 16.99 -18.68 9.37
CA ARG A 282 18.02 -17.70 8.99
C ARG A 282 19.11 -17.56 10.06
N PRO A 283 20.37 -17.33 9.65
CA PRO A 283 21.44 -16.97 10.58
C PRO A 283 21.23 -15.54 11.11
N LYS A 284 21.94 -15.17 12.19
CA LYS A 284 21.80 -13.84 12.83
C LYS A 284 22.18 -12.71 11.88
N GLU A 285 23.21 -12.94 11.07
CA GLU A 285 23.77 -12.06 10.05
C GLU A 285 22.77 -11.74 8.94
N PHE A 286 21.72 -12.56 8.77
CA PHE A 286 20.63 -12.25 7.86
C PHE A 286 19.87 -11.00 8.31
N GLY A 287 19.83 -10.67 9.61
CA GLY A 287 19.05 -9.54 10.13
C GLY A 287 17.55 -9.72 9.90
N ASP A 288 16.77 -8.64 9.87
CA ASP A 288 15.31 -8.72 9.74
C ASP A 288 14.86 -9.46 8.47
N THR A 289 13.72 -10.14 8.56
CA THR A 289 13.13 -10.88 7.44
C THR A 289 11.63 -10.62 7.34
N PHE A 290 11.03 -11.12 6.27
CA PHE A 290 9.64 -10.84 5.96
C PHE A 290 8.65 -11.50 6.91
N THR A 291 7.52 -10.82 7.06
CA THR A 291 6.28 -11.37 7.61
C THR A 291 5.15 -11.04 6.66
N TYR A 292 4.15 -11.91 6.56
CA TYR A 292 2.92 -11.64 5.80
C TYR A 292 1.76 -11.36 6.74
N THR A 293 0.93 -10.38 6.38
CA THR A 293 -0.34 -10.09 7.04
C THR A 293 -1.23 -11.33 7.05
N LYS A 294 -1.88 -11.58 8.20
CA LYS A 294 -2.90 -12.62 8.31
C LYS A 294 -4.16 -12.16 7.59
N VAL A 295 -4.68 -13.03 6.73
CA VAL A 295 -5.91 -12.80 5.96
C VAL A 295 -7.02 -13.71 6.49
N TYR A 296 -8.22 -13.16 6.59
CA TYR A 296 -9.45 -13.84 6.96
C TYR A 296 -10.42 -13.86 5.77
N PHE A 297 -11.18 -14.92 5.64
CA PHE A 297 -12.36 -14.97 4.77
C PHE A 297 -13.58 -14.44 5.53
N SER A 298 -14.48 -13.75 4.83
CA SER A 298 -15.79 -13.33 5.36
C SER A 298 -16.76 -13.06 4.21
N LYS A 299 -18.04 -12.88 4.54
CA LYS A 299 -19.04 -12.31 3.64
C LYS A 299 -19.54 -10.97 4.17
N LEU A 300 -19.70 -9.98 3.28
CA LEU A 300 -20.33 -8.69 3.58
C LEU A 300 -21.49 -8.50 2.61
N ASN A 301 -22.73 -8.53 3.10
CA ASN A 301 -23.94 -8.49 2.28
C ASN A 301 -23.91 -9.56 1.16
N GLU A 302 -23.62 -10.82 1.53
CA GLU A 302 -23.42 -11.97 0.62
C GLU A 302 -22.20 -11.89 -0.33
N GLU A 303 -21.51 -10.76 -0.42
CA GLU A 303 -20.26 -10.64 -1.19
C GLU A 303 -19.09 -11.28 -0.45
N CYS A 304 -18.34 -12.15 -1.12
CA CYS A 304 -17.10 -12.71 -0.57
C CYS A 304 -16.02 -11.62 -0.46
N VAL A 305 -15.46 -11.47 0.73
CA VAL A 305 -14.42 -10.48 1.03
C VAL A 305 -13.25 -11.13 1.76
N THR A 306 -12.10 -10.48 1.68
CA THR A 306 -10.97 -10.80 2.56
C THR A 306 -10.70 -9.64 3.50
N VAL A 307 -10.37 -9.93 4.75
CA VAL A 307 -9.95 -8.91 5.72
C VAL A 307 -8.54 -9.22 6.21
N GLU A 308 -7.70 -8.20 6.34
CA GLU A 308 -6.33 -8.36 6.84
C GLU A 308 -5.89 -7.16 7.66
N ASN A 309 -4.80 -7.30 8.41
CA ASN A 309 -4.21 -6.21 9.15
C ASN A 309 -3.77 -5.08 8.20
N PHE A 310 -4.04 -3.84 8.59
CA PHE A 310 -3.50 -2.70 7.88
C PHE A 310 -1.98 -2.67 8.04
N LEU A 311 -1.27 -2.39 6.94
CA LEU A 311 0.18 -2.25 6.95
C LEU A 311 0.57 -0.88 7.55
N ASP A 312 0.59 -0.83 8.88
CA ASP A 312 1.09 0.26 9.71
C ASP A 312 2.62 0.19 9.78
N GLY A 313 3.29 0.59 8.70
CA GLY A 313 4.75 0.68 8.62
C GLY A 313 5.19 2.03 8.08
N ASN A 314 6.33 2.51 8.58
CA ASN A 314 7.07 3.60 7.95
C ASN A 314 7.59 3.11 6.58
N GLY A 315 7.40 3.92 5.53
CA GLY A 315 7.87 3.59 4.19
C GLY A 315 6.76 3.60 3.15
N VAL A 316 7.21 3.56 1.89
CA VAL A 316 6.33 3.50 0.72
C VAL A 316 5.96 2.04 0.47
N PHE A 317 4.73 1.81 0.00
CA PHE A 317 4.35 0.49 -0.48
C PHE A 317 5.12 0.19 -1.76
N SER A 318 5.95 -0.85 -1.73
CA SER A 318 6.84 -1.22 -2.83
C SER A 318 6.52 -2.63 -3.32
N LYS A 319 6.75 -2.88 -4.62
CA LYS A 319 6.71 -4.19 -5.25
C LYS A 319 8.12 -4.55 -5.70
N TYR A 320 8.64 -5.65 -5.19
CA TYR A 320 10.03 -6.09 -5.42
C TYR A 320 10.11 -7.18 -6.49
N VAL A 321 9.16 -8.11 -6.48
CA VAL A 321 9.02 -9.16 -7.51
C VAL A 321 7.56 -9.25 -7.85
N ASN A 322 7.17 -9.26 -9.13
CA ASN A 322 5.77 -9.42 -9.52
C ASN A 322 5.40 -10.91 -9.73
N ASN A 323 4.19 -11.19 -10.18
CA ASN A 323 3.75 -12.56 -10.43
C ASN A 323 4.26 -13.19 -11.73
N THR A 324 4.87 -12.42 -12.64
CA THR A 324 5.55 -12.95 -13.85
C THR A 324 6.97 -13.42 -13.55
N GLY A 325 7.48 -13.20 -12.33
CA GLY A 325 8.85 -13.53 -11.96
C GLY A 325 9.84 -12.40 -12.27
N ASP A 326 9.37 -11.24 -12.75
CA ASP A 326 10.22 -10.07 -12.96
C ASP A 326 10.59 -9.42 -11.63
N ILE A 327 11.86 -9.04 -11.51
CA ILE A 327 12.44 -8.33 -10.36
C ILE A 327 12.45 -6.83 -10.67
N TYR A 328 12.07 -6.01 -9.70
CA TYR A 328 12.13 -4.55 -9.75
C TYR A 328 13.21 -4.08 -8.75
N PRO A 329 14.50 -4.19 -9.11
CA PRO A 329 15.57 -3.93 -8.18
C PRO A 329 15.65 -2.43 -7.87
N ASP A 330 15.73 -2.11 -6.59
CA ASP A 330 16.09 -0.77 -6.11
C ASP A 330 17.46 -0.74 -5.39
N GLY A 331 18.15 -1.87 -5.38
CA GLY A 331 19.45 -2.06 -4.71
C GLY A 331 19.38 -2.06 -3.19
N SER A 332 18.19 -1.90 -2.60
CA SER A 332 18.01 -1.92 -1.16
C SER A 332 18.20 -3.33 -0.59
N GLU A 333 18.53 -3.40 0.70
CA GLU A 333 18.57 -4.66 1.42
C GLU A 333 17.24 -5.44 1.33
N VAL A 334 16.12 -4.73 1.41
CA VAL A 334 14.78 -5.35 1.34
C VAL A 334 14.55 -5.97 -0.03
N SER A 335 14.95 -5.31 -1.13
CA SER A 335 14.87 -5.88 -2.49
C SER A 335 15.70 -7.15 -2.63
N LEU A 336 16.97 -7.13 -2.18
CA LEU A 336 17.83 -8.32 -2.26
C LEU A 336 17.28 -9.50 -1.45
N LYS A 337 16.71 -9.22 -0.26
CA LYS A 337 16.04 -10.24 0.54
C LYS A 337 14.74 -10.71 -0.12
N ALA A 338 14.00 -9.84 -0.81
CA ALA A 338 12.78 -10.22 -1.51
C ALA A 338 13.08 -11.27 -2.59
N GLU A 339 14.11 -11.02 -3.41
CA GLU A 339 14.61 -12.01 -4.38
C GLU A 339 15.05 -13.31 -3.71
N THR A 340 15.79 -13.20 -2.61
CA THR A 340 16.24 -14.35 -1.81
C THR A 340 15.06 -15.15 -1.26
N PHE A 341 13.97 -14.49 -0.86
CA PHE A 341 12.78 -15.15 -0.34
C PHE A 341 12.06 -15.95 -1.43
N VAL A 342 11.91 -15.40 -2.65
CA VAL A 342 11.35 -16.15 -3.79
C VAL A 342 12.17 -17.42 -4.02
N HIS A 343 13.50 -17.29 -4.14
CA HIS A 343 14.40 -18.41 -4.35
C HIS A 343 14.35 -19.42 -3.18
N TYR A 344 14.35 -18.95 -1.93
CA TYR A 344 14.20 -19.80 -0.75
C TYR A 344 12.92 -20.65 -0.83
N THR A 345 11.78 -20.06 -1.20
CA THR A 345 10.53 -20.82 -1.32
C THR A 345 10.55 -21.84 -2.45
N TYR A 346 11.29 -21.56 -3.53
CA TYR A 346 11.51 -22.52 -4.60
C TYR A 346 12.29 -23.75 -4.13
N VAL A 347 13.43 -23.53 -3.48
CA VAL A 347 14.25 -24.63 -2.93
C VAL A 347 13.50 -25.37 -1.82
N LYS A 348 12.86 -24.65 -0.90
CA LYS A 348 12.16 -25.22 0.26
C LYS A 348 10.97 -26.09 -0.13
N SER A 349 10.38 -25.84 -1.30
CA SER A 349 9.27 -26.63 -1.84
C SER A 349 9.72 -27.73 -2.79
N GLU A 350 11.02 -28.08 -2.80
CA GLU A 350 11.59 -29.07 -3.72
C GLU A 350 11.32 -28.71 -5.19
N LYS A 351 11.41 -27.41 -5.51
CA LYS A 351 11.22 -26.85 -6.86
C LYS A 351 9.79 -26.99 -7.40
N ALA A 352 8.83 -27.33 -6.56
CA ALA A 352 7.43 -27.49 -6.96
C ALA A 352 6.67 -26.16 -7.06
N LEU A 353 7.06 -25.14 -6.29
CA LEU A 353 6.43 -23.82 -6.32
C LEU A 353 7.34 -22.71 -5.81
N MET A 354 6.98 -21.46 -6.05
CA MET A 354 7.63 -20.32 -5.40
C MET A 354 6.62 -19.23 -5.10
N VAL A 355 6.83 -18.52 -3.99
CA VAL A 355 6.04 -17.34 -3.63
C VAL A 355 6.55 -16.15 -4.45
N VAL A 356 5.65 -15.48 -5.16
CA VAL A 356 5.91 -14.32 -6.01
C VAL A 356 4.95 -13.17 -5.64
N ASP A 357 4.92 -12.09 -6.44
CA ASP A 357 4.19 -10.86 -6.12
C ASP A 357 4.58 -10.32 -4.73
N ILE A 358 5.90 -10.26 -4.47
CA ILE A 358 6.49 -9.78 -3.22
C ILE A 358 6.29 -8.26 -3.12
N GLN A 359 5.30 -7.85 -2.35
CA GLN A 359 4.89 -6.46 -2.20
C GLN A 359 4.45 -6.13 -0.76
N GLY A 360 4.70 -4.90 -0.32
CA GLY A 360 4.39 -4.48 1.03
C GLY A 360 5.13 -3.21 1.45
N LYS A 361 5.28 -3.01 2.77
CA LYS A 361 6.04 -1.91 3.35
C LYS A 361 7.23 -2.47 4.14
N GLY A 362 8.44 -2.29 3.62
CA GLY A 362 9.64 -2.87 4.22
C GLY A 362 9.52 -4.39 4.33
N TYR A 363 9.69 -4.93 5.54
CA TYR A 363 9.58 -6.36 5.81
C TYR A 363 8.15 -6.87 6.05
N CYS A 364 7.13 -6.00 6.01
CA CYS A 364 5.73 -6.38 6.19
C CYS A 364 5.05 -6.50 4.82
N LEU A 365 4.78 -7.74 4.40
CA LEU A 365 4.21 -8.09 3.10
C LEU A 365 2.71 -8.37 3.18
N SER A 366 2.02 -8.24 2.04
CA SER A 366 0.60 -8.55 1.86
C SER A 366 0.38 -9.03 0.42
N ASP A 367 -0.77 -9.62 0.13
CA ASP A 367 -1.19 -10.06 -1.21
C ASP A 367 -0.12 -10.88 -1.97
N PRO A 368 0.35 -12.01 -1.42
CA PRO A 368 1.24 -12.89 -2.16
C PRO A 368 0.52 -13.52 -3.36
N GLU A 369 1.31 -14.01 -4.30
CA GLU A 369 0.87 -14.96 -5.30
C GLU A 369 1.82 -16.17 -5.32
N ILE A 370 1.42 -17.30 -5.90
CA ILE A 370 2.27 -18.49 -6.03
C ILE A 370 2.33 -18.91 -7.49
N ALA A 371 3.54 -19.14 -7.98
CA ALA A 371 3.79 -19.84 -9.23
C ALA A 371 4.12 -21.30 -8.91
N SER A 372 3.37 -22.24 -9.48
CA SER A 372 3.59 -23.68 -9.28
C SER A 372 3.96 -24.42 -10.56
N ALA A 373 4.78 -25.46 -10.45
CA ALA A 373 5.20 -26.28 -11.58
C ALA A 373 3.99 -26.85 -12.35
N GLU A 374 3.01 -27.37 -11.60
CA GLU A 374 1.71 -27.74 -12.14
C GLU A 374 0.71 -26.59 -12.03
N LEU A 375 -0.06 -26.33 -13.09
CA LEU A 375 -1.07 -25.26 -13.09
C LEU A 375 -2.41 -25.72 -12.51
N ARG A 376 -2.77 -26.99 -12.69
CA ARG A 376 -4.08 -27.53 -12.33
C ARG A 376 -3.94 -28.59 -11.26
N ASP A 377 -5.02 -28.78 -10.49
CA ASP A 377 -5.11 -29.89 -9.55
C ASP A 377 -5.02 -31.26 -10.25
N THR A 378 -4.90 -32.33 -9.46
CA THR A 378 -4.74 -33.71 -9.95
C THR A 378 -5.86 -34.14 -10.89
N ASP A 379 -7.08 -33.63 -10.68
CA ASP A 379 -8.26 -33.96 -11.47
C ASP A 379 -8.39 -33.05 -12.71
N GLY A 380 -7.50 -32.06 -12.84
CA GLY A 380 -7.45 -31.09 -13.93
C GLY A 380 -8.59 -30.07 -13.92
N GLN A 381 -9.44 -30.08 -12.91
CA GLN A 381 -10.69 -29.32 -12.88
C GLN A 381 -10.45 -27.86 -12.54
N THR A 382 -9.59 -27.59 -11.55
CA THR A 382 -9.36 -26.22 -11.09
C THR A 382 -7.89 -25.82 -11.16
N ILE A 383 -7.66 -24.52 -11.32
CA ILE A 383 -6.32 -23.94 -11.25
C ILE A 383 -5.85 -23.98 -9.79
N LEU A 384 -4.60 -24.40 -9.57
CA LEU A 384 -3.95 -24.37 -8.28
C LEU A 384 -3.71 -22.92 -7.84
N PHE A 385 -3.91 -22.66 -6.55
CA PHE A 385 -3.83 -21.32 -5.95
C PHE A 385 -4.86 -20.35 -6.58
N CYS A 386 -4.42 -19.18 -7.04
CA CYS A 386 -5.31 -18.12 -7.51
C CYS A 386 -5.01 -17.72 -8.95
N SER A 387 -5.78 -16.74 -9.42
CA SER A 387 -5.73 -16.21 -10.80
C SER A 387 -4.35 -15.72 -11.24
N GLY A 388 -3.43 -15.43 -10.32
CA GLY A 388 -2.08 -14.98 -10.65
C GLY A 388 -1.05 -16.09 -10.74
N ASN A 389 -1.43 -17.36 -10.58
CA ASN A 389 -0.54 -18.48 -10.82
C ASN A 389 -0.22 -18.62 -12.31
N LEU A 390 0.91 -18.04 -12.72
CA LEU A 390 1.42 -18.13 -14.10
C LEU A 390 2.24 -19.40 -14.35
N SER A 391 2.29 -20.29 -13.35
CA SER A 391 2.92 -21.60 -13.37
C SER A 391 4.38 -21.53 -13.83
N TYR A 392 4.83 -22.52 -14.59
CA TYR A 392 6.23 -22.68 -15.00
C TYR A 392 6.80 -21.46 -15.74
N SER A 393 5.98 -20.70 -16.46
CA SER A 393 6.46 -19.48 -17.15
C SER A 393 7.00 -18.42 -16.19
N ALA A 394 6.41 -18.26 -15.01
CA ALA A 394 6.94 -17.33 -14.01
C ALA A 394 8.18 -17.87 -13.33
N ILE A 395 8.26 -19.20 -13.14
CA ILE A 395 9.43 -19.89 -12.61
C ILE A 395 10.62 -19.67 -13.54
N GLU A 396 10.50 -20.03 -14.81
CA GLU A 396 11.56 -19.81 -15.81
C GLU A 396 11.97 -18.34 -15.87
N ARG A 397 11.00 -17.43 -15.91
CA ARG A 397 11.29 -16.00 -15.99
C ARG A 397 12.10 -15.51 -14.79
N PHE A 398 11.75 -15.94 -13.57
CA PHE A 398 12.52 -15.59 -12.38
C PHE A 398 13.93 -16.16 -12.45
N LYS A 399 14.09 -17.42 -12.86
CA LYS A 399 15.41 -18.06 -13.03
C LYS A 399 16.29 -17.31 -14.03
N ASP A 400 15.71 -16.82 -15.12
CA ASP A 400 16.45 -16.08 -16.15
C ASP A 400 16.99 -14.73 -15.66
N VAL A 401 16.33 -14.09 -14.67
CA VAL A 401 16.72 -12.76 -14.17
C VAL A 401 17.35 -12.77 -12.80
N HIS A 402 17.13 -13.80 -12.00
CA HIS A 402 17.64 -13.85 -10.65
C HIS A 402 19.13 -14.20 -10.65
N MET A 403 19.92 -13.31 -10.09
CA MET A 403 21.31 -13.60 -9.73
C MET A 403 21.38 -13.76 -8.22
N CYS A 404 21.87 -14.92 -7.76
CA CYS A 404 22.08 -15.16 -6.34
C CYS A 404 22.90 -14.04 -5.71
N ASN A 405 22.36 -13.42 -4.67
CA ASN A 405 22.99 -12.32 -3.96
C ASN A 405 23.56 -12.78 -2.60
N LYS A 406 24.11 -11.84 -1.84
CA LYS A 406 24.75 -12.14 -0.55
C LYS A 406 23.83 -12.86 0.44
N TYR A 407 22.51 -12.61 0.41
CA TYR A 407 21.55 -13.25 1.30
C TYR A 407 21.22 -14.68 0.86
N CYS A 408 21.17 -14.97 -0.45
CA CYS A 408 21.10 -16.34 -0.96
C CYS A 408 22.29 -17.18 -0.48
N ALA A 409 23.49 -16.62 -0.55
CA ALA A 409 24.71 -17.28 -0.07
C ALA A 409 24.69 -17.49 1.46
N LEU A 410 24.20 -16.51 2.23
CA LEU A 410 24.11 -16.60 3.69
C LEU A 410 23.22 -17.76 4.16
N ILE A 411 22.13 -18.04 3.45
CA ILE A 411 21.22 -19.16 3.77
C ILE A 411 21.49 -20.40 2.93
N LYS A 412 22.64 -20.45 2.23
CA LYS A 412 23.14 -21.60 1.46
C LYS A 412 22.14 -22.13 0.43
N LEU A 413 21.47 -21.23 -0.30
CA LEU A 413 20.67 -21.66 -1.45
C LEU A 413 21.58 -22.15 -2.58
N ASP A 414 21.16 -23.20 -3.27
CA ASP A 414 21.86 -23.71 -4.45
C ASP A 414 21.92 -22.62 -5.51
N LYS A 415 23.05 -22.52 -6.24
CA LYS A 415 23.11 -21.65 -7.41
C LYS A 415 22.31 -22.33 -8.52
N GLU A 416 21.22 -21.70 -8.94
CA GLU A 416 20.40 -22.20 -10.05
C GLU A 416 21.04 -22.02 -11.42
#